data_AF-A0A7J4PXY2-F1
#
_entry.id   AF-A0A7J4PXY2-F1
#
_cell.length_a   1.000
_cell.length_b   1.000
_cell.length_c   1.000
_cell.angle_alpha   90.00
_cell.angle_beta   90.00
_cell.angle_gamma   90.00
#
_symmetry.space_group_name_H-M   'P 1'
#
loop_
_entity.id
_entity.type
_entity.pdbx_description
1 polymer ?
#
loop_
_entity_poly.entity_id
_entity_poly.type
_entity_poly.pdbx_seq_one_letter_code
_entity_poly.pdbx_strand_id
1 'polypeptide(L)'
;MWFGASSSFILAALADNGTGHLYSIDLPNITYQLDDRCKLQIKTHSDVLPKDRKSGFGIPSNLHDRWTLITGDAKRELPKLVEELGKVDLFNHDSLHTYEHMQFEYKTVWPRLSTGGVLVSDDVDWNDAFEDFCNSIGVSPHIYESTGYAVKTT
;
A
#
# COMPACT_ATOMS: atom_id res chain seq x y z
N MET A 1 4.29 -2.26 5.72
CA MET A 1 5.70 -1.80 5.52
C MET A 1 6.63 -2.39 6.58
N TRP A 2 7.46 -3.36 6.21
CA TRP A 2 8.44 -3.99 7.12
C TRP A 2 9.74 -3.16 7.27
N PHE A 3 10.90 -3.65 6.82
CA PHE A 3 12.14 -2.87 6.85
C PHE A 3 12.19 -1.73 5.81
N GLY A 4 11.24 -1.68 4.87
CA GLY A 4 11.09 -0.57 3.91
C GLY A 4 11.80 -0.77 2.57
N ALA A 5 11.86 -1.99 2.03
CA ALA A 5 12.38 -2.25 0.68
C ALA A 5 11.66 -1.42 -0.38
N SER A 6 10.35 -1.62 -0.53
CA SER A 6 9.51 -0.91 -1.51
C SER A 6 9.60 0.60 -1.33
N SER A 7 9.50 1.08 -0.08
CA SER A 7 9.68 2.50 0.26
C SER A 7 11.04 3.04 -0.14
N SER A 8 12.12 2.27 0.00
CA SER A 8 13.48 2.71 -0.40
C SER A 8 13.58 2.93 -1.90
N PHE A 9 13.02 2.02 -2.71
CA PHE A 9 13.01 2.16 -4.17
C PHE A 9 12.16 3.34 -4.63
N ILE A 10 10.97 3.51 -4.04
CA ILE A 10 10.10 4.66 -4.34
C ILE A 10 10.81 5.96 -3.97
N LEU A 11 11.40 6.05 -2.78
CA LEU A 11 12.12 7.24 -2.34
C LEU A 11 13.36 7.55 -3.17
N ALA A 12 14.10 6.53 -3.61
CA ALA A 12 15.22 6.72 -4.53
C ALA A 12 14.75 7.33 -5.85
N ALA A 13 13.65 6.82 -6.43
CA ALA A 13 13.07 7.40 -7.64
C ALA A 13 12.58 8.84 -7.44
N LEU A 14 11.97 9.16 -6.29
CA LEU A 14 11.59 10.55 -5.96
C LEU A 14 12.80 11.46 -5.81
N ALA A 15 13.89 10.96 -5.21
CA ALA A 15 15.14 11.70 -5.08
C ALA A 15 15.77 11.99 -6.44
N ASP A 16 15.84 10.99 -7.34
CA ASP A 16 16.35 11.14 -8.71
C ASP A 16 15.50 12.11 -9.54
N ASN A 17 14.17 12.08 -9.37
CA ASN A 17 13.26 13.01 -10.02
C ASN A 17 13.32 14.43 -9.43
N GLY A 18 13.90 14.61 -8.25
CA GLY A 18 13.97 15.89 -7.54
C GLY A 18 12.64 16.40 -6.97
N THR A 19 11.55 15.63 -7.07
CA THR A 19 10.19 16.04 -6.70
C THR A 19 9.39 14.90 -6.06
N GLY A 20 8.31 15.27 -5.36
CA GLY A 20 7.41 14.36 -4.66
C GLY A 20 7.86 14.00 -3.25
N HIS A 21 6.94 13.33 -2.54
CA HIS A 21 7.05 12.95 -1.14
C HIS A 21 6.32 11.61 -0.93
N LEU A 22 6.94 10.68 -0.19
CA LEU A 22 6.32 9.41 0.17
C LEU A 22 5.76 9.49 1.59
N TYR A 23 4.48 9.19 1.72
CA TYR A 23 3.85 8.92 3.00
C TYR A 23 3.68 7.40 3.15
N SER A 24 4.09 6.86 4.28
CA SER A 24 3.89 5.43 4.62
C SER A 24 3.05 5.33 5.87
N ILE A 25 2.02 4.47 5.86
CA ILE A 25 1.26 4.09 7.05
C ILE A 25 1.66 2.68 7.42
N ASP A 26 1.97 2.43 8.69
CA ASP A 26 2.32 1.10 9.15
C ASP A 26 1.89 0.83 10.59
N LEU A 27 1.55 -0.43 10.86
CA LEU A 27 1.23 -0.93 12.20
C LEU A 27 2.06 -2.20 12.46
N PRO A 28 3.33 -2.07 12.86
CA PRO A 28 4.23 -3.22 12.95
C PRO A 28 3.93 -4.09 14.19
N ASN A 29 4.54 -5.27 14.22
CA ASN A 29 4.43 -6.25 15.31
C ASN A 29 3.01 -6.78 15.50
N ILE A 30 2.32 -6.98 14.38
CA ILE A 30 0.99 -7.58 14.35
C ILE A 30 1.07 -9.00 13.79
N THR A 31 0.23 -9.87 14.32
CA THR A 31 -0.09 -11.17 13.76
C THR A 31 -1.59 -11.18 13.53
N TYR A 32 -2.02 -11.53 12.32
CA TYR A 32 -3.43 -11.53 11.97
C TYR A 32 -3.82 -12.81 11.21
N GLN A 33 -5.12 -13.10 11.26
CA GLN A 33 -5.73 -14.18 10.49
C GLN A 33 -6.31 -13.59 9.20
N LEU A 34 -5.99 -14.23 8.09
CA LEU A 34 -6.60 -14.02 6.80
C LEU A 34 -8.02 -14.60 6.82
N ASP A 35 -8.92 -13.94 6.09
CA ASP A 35 -10.33 -14.31 6.08
C ASP A 35 -10.60 -15.56 5.21
N ASP A 36 -11.87 -15.94 5.10
CA ASP A 36 -12.29 -17.12 4.33
C ASP A 36 -12.15 -16.98 2.82
N ARG A 37 -11.95 -15.75 2.32
CA ARG A 37 -11.69 -15.48 0.90
C ARG A 37 -10.21 -15.59 0.56
N CYS A 38 -9.33 -15.75 1.56
CA CYS A 38 -7.94 -16.06 1.32
C CYS A 38 -7.78 -17.46 0.69
N LYS A 39 -7.08 -17.51 -0.44
CA LYS A 39 -6.80 -18.69 -1.26
C LYS A 39 -5.56 -19.46 -0.79
N LEU A 40 -4.79 -18.90 0.15
CA LEU A 40 -3.61 -19.57 0.71
C LEU A 40 -4.01 -20.72 1.66
N GLN A 41 -3.15 -21.75 1.70
CA GLN A 41 -3.29 -22.85 2.67
C GLN A 41 -3.01 -22.38 4.10
N ILE A 42 -2.03 -21.48 4.28
CA ILE A 42 -1.68 -20.89 5.57
C ILE A 42 -2.41 -19.56 5.69
N LYS A 43 -3.32 -19.47 6.67
CA LYS A 43 -4.16 -18.28 6.90
C LYS A 43 -3.63 -17.34 7.97
N THR A 44 -2.47 -17.60 8.56
CA THR A 44 -1.87 -16.71 9.56
C THR A 44 -0.69 -15.97 8.96
N HIS A 45 -0.68 -14.64 9.10
CA HIS A 45 0.42 -13.79 8.67
C HIS A 45 0.99 -13.02 9.86
N SER A 46 2.30 -12.73 9.87
CA SER A 46 2.97 -12.08 10.99
C SER A 46 4.04 -11.10 10.53
N ASP A 47 3.84 -9.82 10.86
CA ASP A 47 4.73 -8.72 10.52
C ASP A 47 5.54 -8.30 11.75
N VAL A 48 6.40 -9.20 12.21
CA VAL A 48 7.24 -8.96 13.38
C VAL A 48 8.55 -8.31 12.97
N LEU A 49 8.85 -7.15 13.56
CA LEU A 49 10.13 -6.49 13.38
C LEU A 49 11.20 -7.13 14.29
N PRO A 50 12.48 -7.08 13.88
CA PRO A 50 13.57 -7.38 14.79
C PRO A 50 13.50 -6.49 16.04
N LYS A 51 13.99 -7.01 17.17
CA LYS A 51 14.01 -6.29 18.44
C LYS A 51 14.64 -4.89 18.28
N ASP A 52 14.01 -3.89 18.89
CA ASP A 52 14.43 -2.49 18.92
C ASP A 52 14.48 -1.79 17.54
N ARG A 53 13.84 -2.38 16.51
CA ARG A 53 13.66 -1.75 15.20
C ARG A 53 12.28 -1.12 15.05
N LYS A 54 12.21 -0.08 14.23
CA LYS A 54 10.98 0.58 13.80
C LYS A 54 10.76 0.30 12.32
N SER A 55 9.53 0.44 11.84
CA SER A 55 9.20 0.28 10.42
C SER A 55 10.07 1.19 9.55
N GLY A 56 10.51 0.69 8.40
CA GLY A 56 11.39 1.42 7.51
C GLY A 56 12.85 1.55 7.98
N PHE A 57 13.31 0.76 8.96
CA PHE A 57 14.69 0.85 9.46
C PHE A 57 15.78 0.57 8.40
N GLY A 58 15.42 -0.06 7.28
CA GLY A 58 16.32 -0.30 6.15
C GLY A 58 16.38 0.85 5.15
N ILE A 59 15.55 1.89 5.30
CA ILE A 59 15.53 3.03 4.39
C ILE A 59 16.78 3.91 4.62
N PRO A 60 17.61 4.14 3.58
CA PRO A 60 18.78 5.00 3.67
C PRO A 60 18.46 6.39 4.21
N SER A 61 19.27 6.89 5.16
CA SER A 61 19.01 8.16 5.86
C SER A 61 18.98 9.37 4.92
N ASN A 62 19.73 9.34 3.81
CA ASN A 62 19.74 10.40 2.81
C ASN A 62 18.44 10.52 2.02
N LEU A 63 17.49 9.59 2.19
CA LEU A 63 16.18 9.62 1.56
C LEU A 63 15.06 10.11 2.50
N HIS A 64 15.36 10.35 3.79
CA HIS A 64 14.33 10.63 4.80
C HIS A 64 13.68 12.01 4.63
N ASP A 65 14.36 12.96 3.97
CA ASP A 65 13.84 14.32 3.75
C ASP A 65 12.54 14.34 2.92
N ARG A 66 12.29 13.27 2.15
CA ARG A 66 11.09 13.11 1.30
C ARG A 66 10.14 12.03 1.84
N TRP A 67 10.31 11.64 3.10
CA TRP A 67 9.58 10.53 3.70
C TRP A 67 8.84 10.96 4.96
N THR A 68 7.61 10.51 5.12
CA THR A 68 6.86 10.64 6.36
C THR A 68 6.25 9.30 6.73
N LEU A 69 6.59 8.81 7.92
CA LEU A 69 6.00 7.61 8.50
C LEU A 69 4.89 7.99 9.49
N ILE A 70 3.70 7.47 9.24
CA ILE A 70 2.55 7.52 10.13
C ILE A 70 2.38 6.14 10.76
N THR A 71 2.60 6.02 12.06
CA THR A 71 2.39 4.75 12.77
C THR A 71 0.94 4.67 13.27
N GLY A 72 0.17 3.72 12.75
CA GLY A 72 -1.24 3.57 13.11
C GLY A 72 -2.02 2.62 12.19
N ASP A 73 -3.25 2.32 12.58
CA ASP A 73 -4.18 1.52 11.78
C ASP A 73 -4.59 2.30 10.52
N ALA A 74 -4.37 1.72 9.34
CA ALA A 74 -4.73 2.33 8.07
C ALA A 74 -6.21 2.68 7.97
N LYS A 75 -7.12 1.92 8.62
CA LYS A 75 -8.55 2.28 8.67
C LYS A 75 -8.83 3.62 9.34
N ARG A 76 -7.92 4.08 10.18
CA ARG A 76 -8.02 5.36 10.90
C ARG A 76 -7.19 6.45 10.23
N GLU A 77 -5.99 6.13 9.78
CA GLU A 77 -5.02 7.13 9.32
C GLU A 77 -5.11 7.41 7.81
N LEU A 78 -5.42 6.40 6.99
CA LEU A 78 -5.50 6.57 5.54
C LEU A 78 -6.58 7.58 5.12
N PRO A 79 -7.83 7.54 5.63
CA PRO A 79 -8.85 8.52 5.25
C PRO A 79 -8.44 9.97 5.56
N LYS A 80 -7.83 10.20 6.73
CA LYS A 80 -7.36 11.53 7.13
C LYS A 80 -6.25 12.02 6.22
N LEU A 81 -5.28 11.15 5.93
CA LEU A 81 -4.14 11.49 5.09
C LEU A 81 -4.58 11.84 3.67
N VAL A 82 -5.42 11.01 3.02
CA VAL A 82 -5.87 11.31 1.65
C VAL A 82 -6.79 12.52 1.59
N GLU A 83 -7.47 12.84 2.70
CA GLU A 83 -8.21 14.09 2.85
C GLU A 83 -7.28 15.30 2.90
N GLU A 84 -6.24 15.25 3.74
CA GLU A 84 -5.22 16.30 3.91
C GLU A 84 -4.44 16.56 2.62
N LEU A 85 -3.97 15.51 1.94
CA LEU A 85 -3.21 15.62 0.71
C LEU A 85 -4.07 16.13 -0.47
N GLY A 86 -5.37 15.87 -0.43
CA GLY A 86 -6.31 16.21 -1.51
C GLY A 86 -6.18 15.30 -2.74
N LYS A 87 -4.96 15.11 -3.26
CA LYS A 87 -4.63 14.24 -4.40
C LYS A 87 -3.41 13.36 -4.14
N VAL A 88 -3.37 12.22 -4.80
CA VAL A 88 -2.27 11.24 -4.75
C VAL A 88 -1.96 10.74 -6.16
N ASP A 89 -0.68 10.64 -6.55
CA ASP A 89 -0.29 10.18 -7.89
C ASP A 89 0.01 8.67 -7.94
N LEU A 90 0.44 8.09 -6.82
CA LEU A 90 0.74 6.67 -6.67
C LEU A 90 0.24 6.16 -5.32
N PHE A 91 -0.48 5.05 -5.31
CA PHE A 91 -0.82 4.29 -4.10
C PHE A 91 -0.24 2.89 -4.20
N ASN A 92 0.45 2.43 -3.15
CA ASN A 92 1.06 1.10 -3.09
C ASN A 92 0.52 0.34 -1.86
N HIS A 93 -0.34 -0.65 -2.10
CA HIS A 93 -0.84 -1.57 -1.08
C HIS A 93 0.15 -2.72 -0.85
N ASP A 94 0.60 -2.86 0.39
CA ASP A 94 1.51 -3.89 0.90
C ASP A 94 1.30 -3.93 2.44
N SER A 95 0.05 -4.25 2.81
CA SER A 95 -0.48 -4.16 4.17
C SER A 95 -1.28 -5.42 4.53
N LEU A 96 -2.43 -5.29 5.19
CA LEU A 96 -3.27 -6.42 5.57
C LEU A 96 -4.01 -6.98 4.34
N HIS A 97 -3.60 -8.17 3.89
CA HIS A 97 -4.17 -8.88 2.72
C HIS A 97 -5.51 -9.61 2.97
N THR A 98 -6.34 -9.07 3.86
CA THR A 98 -7.75 -9.51 3.93
C THR A 98 -8.55 -8.81 2.84
N TYR A 99 -9.53 -9.51 2.27
CA TYR A 99 -10.34 -8.99 1.18
C TYR A 99 -10.97 -7.64 1.55
N GLU A 100 -11.50 -7.53 2.78
CA GLU A 100 -12.18 -6.31 3.23
C GLU A 100 -11.23 -5.16 3.52
N HIS A 101 -9.98 -5.43 3.90
CA HIS A 101 -8.99 -4.38 4.12
C HIS A 101 -8.47 -3.83 2.79
N MET A 102 -8.13 -4.72 1.85
CA MET A 102 -7.76 -4.34 0.48
C MET A 102 -8.86 -3.50 -0.17
N GLN A 103 -10.11 -3.97 -0.16
CA GLN A 103 -11.25 -3.22 -0.68
C GLN A 103 -11.44 -1.86 0.00
N PHE A 104 -11.24 -1.79 1.33
CA PHE A 104 -11.32 -0.55 2.06
C PHE A 104 -10.27 0.46 1.58
N GLU A 105 -9.00 0.07 1.48
CA GLU A 105 -7.93 0.98 1.08
C GLU A 105 -8.12 1.46 -0.36
N TYR A 106 -8.47 0.55 -1.28
CA TYR A 106 -8.70 0.90 -2.68
C TYR A 106 -9.84 1.90 -2.84
N LYS A 107 -10.99 1.65 -2.19
CA LYS A 107 -12.14 2.56 -2.23
C LYS A 107 -11.85 3.90 -1.56
N THR A 108 -10.97 3.93 -0.56
CA THR A 108 -10.56 5.15 0.13
C THR A 108 -9.67 6.03 -0.76
N VAL A 109 -8.69 5.42 -1.45
CA VAL A 109 -7.68 6.18 -2.20
C VAL A 109 -8.11 6.49 -3.62
N TRP A 110 -8.83 5.59 -4.30
CA TRP A 110 -9.16 5.74 -5.72
C TRP A 110 -9.84 7.08 -6.09
N PRO A 111 -10.78 7.62 -5.30
CA PRO A 111 -11.37 8.94 -5.58
C PRO A 111 -10.35 10.08 -5.52
N ARG A 112 -9.30 9.94 -4.70
CA ARG A 112 -8.22 10.93 -4.51
C ARG A 112 -7.04 10.73 -5.46
N LEU A 113 -7.00 9.61 -6.19
CA LEU A 113 -5.95 9.37 -7.17
C LEU A 113 -6.07 10.38 -8.34
N SER A 114 -4.95 10.96 -8.77
CA SER A 114 -4.88 11.85 -9.93
C SER A 114 -5.25 11.10 -11.22
N THR A 115 -5.73 11.83 -12.24
CA THR A 115 -5.79 11.30 -13.61
C THR A 115 -4.38 10.96 -14.09
N GLY A 116 -4.19 9.74 -14.59
CA GLY A 116 -2.88 9.15 -14.88
C GLY A 116 -2.19 8.51 -13.67
N GLY A 117 -2.76 8.66 -12.46
CA GLY A 117 -2.23 8.05 -11.25
C GLY A 117 -2.43 6.53 -11.22
N VAL A 118 -1.61 5.86 -10.44
CA VAL A 118 -1.53 4.39 -10.40
C VAL A 118 -1.82 3.86 -9.01
N LEU A 119 -2.70 2.86 -8.94
CA LEU A 119 -2.87 2.00 -7.78
C LEU A 119 -2.10 0.70 -8.03
N VAL A 120 -1.14 0.38 -7.18
CA VAL A 120 -0.38 -0.87 -7.18
C VAL A 120 -0.72 -1.65 -5.92
N SER A 121 -0.83 -2.96 -6.04
CA SER A 121 -1.04 -3.86 -4.91
C SER A 121 -0.15 -5.09 -5.01
N ASP A 122 0.45 -5.43 -3.88
CA ASP A 122 1.07 -6.73 -3.66
C ASP A 122 0.03 -7.81 -3.36
N ASP A 123 0.42 -9.07 -3.57
CA ASP A 123 -0.35 -10.27 -3.22
C ASP A 123 -1.82 -10.27 -3.70
N VAL A 124 -2.06 -9.78 -4.92
CA VAL A 124 -3.41 -9.71 -5.51
C VAL A 124 -3.99 -11.07 -5.86
N ASP A 125 -3.17 -12.12 -5.84
CA ASP A 125 -3.59 -13.51 -6.04
C ASP A 125 -4.01 -14.20 -4.73
N TRP A 126 -3.83 -13.57 -3.56
CA TRP A 126 -4.26 -14.15 -2.28
C TRP A 126 -5.79 -14.17 -2.13
N ASN A 127 -6.51 -13.24 -2.76
CA ASN A 127 -7.97 -13.20 -2.80
C ASN A 127 -8.43 -12.34 -4.00
N ASP A 128 -9.74 -12.27 -4.27
CA ASP A 128 -10.26 -11.58 -5.46
C ASP A 128 -10.43 -10.04 -5.31
N ALA A 129 -10.00 -9.43 -4.20
CA ALA A 129 -10.31 -8.02 -3.88
C ALA A 129 -9.85 -7.03 -4.96
N PHE A 130 -8.66 -7.23 -5.52
CA PHE A 130 -8.10 -6.34 -6.52
C PHE A 130 -8.89 -6.41 -7.84
N GLU A 131 -9.16 -7.62 -8.34
CA GLU A 131 -9.96 -7.83 -9.55
C GLU A 131 -11.40 -7.33 -9.36
N ASP A 132 -12.04 -7.69 -8.25
CA ASP A 132 -13.39 -7.23 -7.91
C ASP A 132 -13.47 -5.70 -7.82
N PHE A 133 -12.46 -5.07 -7.21
CA PHE A 133 -12.38 -3.62 -7.13
C PHE A 133 -12.29 -3.00 -8.52
N CYS A 134 -11.34 -3.44 -9.35
CA CYS A 134 -11.14 -2.93 -10.71
C CYS A 134 -12.42 -3.09 -11.57
N ASN A 135 -13.05 -4.27 -11.49
CA ASN A 135 -14.32 -4.55 -12.17
C ASN A 135 -15.44 -3.61 -11.71
N SER A 136 -15.52 -3.33 -10.40
CA SER A 136 -16.57 -2.47 -9.83
C SER A 136 -16.49 -1.00 -10.30
N ILE A 137 -15.31 -0.55 -10.71
CA ILE A 137 -15.06 0.81 -11.21
C ILE A 137 -14.88 0.86 -12.74
N GLY A 138 -15.01 -0.28 -13.43
CA GLY A 138 -14.87 -0.36 -14.88
C GLY A 138 -13.44 -0.15 -15.40
N VAL A 139 -12.42 -0.48 -14.61
CA VAL A 139 -11.00 -0.41 -14.98
C VAL A 139 -10.46 -1.82 -15.22
N SER A 140 -9.67 -2.02 -16.27
CA SER A 140 -9.02 -3.31 -16.52
C SER A 140 -7.88 -3.53 -15.52
N PRO A 141 -7.88 -4.63 -14.73
CA PRO A 141 -6.74 -4.97 -13.89
C PRO A 141 -5.57 -5.45 -14.76
N HIS A 142 -4.35 -5.01 -14.42
CA HIS A 142 -3.11 -5.57 -14.96
C HIS A 142 -2.41 -6.35 -13.86
N ILE A 143 -2.28 -7.66 -14.03
CA ILE A 143 -1.66 -8.55 -13.03
C ILE A 143 -0.45 -9.22 -13.66
N TYR A 144 0.69 -9.17 -12.97
CA TYR A 144 1.89 -9.89 -13.30
C TYR A 144 2.35 -10.64 -12.05
N GLU A 145 2.33 -11.99 -12.12
CA GLU A 145 2.53 -12.84 -10.94
C GLU A 145 1.55 -12.45 -9.82
N SER A 146 2.03 -12.12 -8.62
CA SER A 146 1.21 -11.69 -7.48
C SER A 146 1.04 -10.17 -7.38
N THR A 147 1.60 -9.38 -8.30
CA THR A 147 1.50 -7.91 -8.27
C THR A 147 0.45 -7.41 -9.27
N GLY A 148 -0.50 -6.61 -8.79
CA GLY A 148 -1.52 -5.95 -9.60
C GLY A 148 -1.31 -4.45 -9.70
N TYR A 149 -1.64 -3.84 -10.85
CA TYR A 149 -1.77 -2.40 -10.97
C TYR A 149 -2.97 -1.96 -11.82
N ALA A 150 -3.51 -0.80 -11.49
CA ALA A 150 -4.62 -0.14 -12.17
C ALA A 150 -4.29 1.34 -12.37
N VAL A 151 -4.53 1.84 -13.58
CA VAL A 151 -4.27 3.26 -13.94
C VAL A 151 -5.61 3.99 -14.01
N LYS A 152 -5.72 5.12 -13.31
CA LYS A 152 -6.92 5.95 -13.35
C LYS A 152 -6.89 6.85 -14.57
N THR A 153 -7.74 6.59 -15.56
CA THR A 153 -7.76 7.32 -16.83
C THR A 153 -8.69 8.54 -16.84
N THR A 154 -9.61 8.64 -15.87
CA THR A 154 -10.58 9.74 -15.73
C THR A 154 -10.73 10.15 -14.28
#